data_AF-A0AAV0LLS3-F1
#
_entry.id   AF-A0AAV0LLS3-F1
#
_cell.length_a   1.000
_cell.length_b   1.000
_cell.length_c   1.000
_cell.angle_alpha   90.00
_cell.angle_beta   90.00
_cell.angle_gamma   90.00
#
_symmetry.space_group_name_H-M   'P 1'
#
loop_
_entity.id
_entity.type
_entity.pdbx_description
1 polymer ?
#
loop_
_entity_poly.entity_id
_entity_poly.type
_entity_poly.pdbx_seq_one_letter_code
_entity_poly.pdbx_strand_id
1 'polypeptide(L)'
;MYRDLASYARHANPLSLVRPVQFQEVHNGNTLLLRELTRKKKSIRRRAKANRILRKVGGCGLVVLHMTLVVSMLVIALHSFVGIVAAPAIVGCSSSCLLAKKGKRRASLVIHGRLNVSLMERVCRQLDLAAKGTFILINDFDTMSRLATSLNNEAEHSKVLSAMCVRNNKNEELLRLVVRELCDHDACYLEQLEELEEHVYLCFHTINRSRRFVMQEMMIGEEEFGFEGKEEKVKDYDGDSKD
;
A
#
# COMPACT_ATOMS: atom_id res chain seq x y z
N MET A 1 42.52 29.89 14.90
CA MET A 1 42.47 28.66 15.72
C MET A 1 41.63 28.82 16.99
N TYR A 2 42.12 29.43 18.10
CA TYR A 2 41.34 29.49 19.36
C TYR A 2 39.98 30.19 19.25
N ARG A 3 39.90 31.25 18.45
CA ARG A 3 38.64 31.95 18.14
C ARG A 3 37.64 31.03 17.44
N ASP A 4 38.14 30.15 16.58
CA ASP A 4 37.33 29.24 15.76
C ASP A 4 36.81 28.08 16.62
N LEU A 5 37.66 27.47 17.46
CA LEU A 5 37.21 26.47 18.44
C LEU A 5 36.19 27.05 19.44
N ALA A 6 36.40 28.29 19.90
CA ALA A 6 35.44 28.97 20.77
C ALA A 6 34.12 29.29 20.06
N SER A 7 34.16 29.55 18.75
CA SER A 7 32.96 29.73 17.93
C SER A 7 32.22 28.41 17.75
N TYR A 8 32.94 27.35 17.36
CA TYR A 8 32.41 26.01 17.16
C TYR A 8 31.75 25.46 18.42
N ALA A 9 32.42 25.57 19.58
CA ALA A 9 31.88 25.13 20.87
C ALA A 9 30.57 25.82 21.26
N ARG A 10 30.31 27.04 20.77
CA ARG A 10 29.07 27.80 21.02
C ARG A 10 28.01 27.57 19.95
N HIS A 11 28.35 26.98 18.81
CA HIS A 11 27.42 26.82 17.72
C HIS A 11 26.39 25.73 18.05
N ALA A 12 25.14 25.97 17.66
CA ALA A 12 24.11 24.96 17.77
C ALA A 12 24.39 23.84 16.77
N ASN A 13 24.26 22.59 17.21
CA ASN A 13 24.40 21.46 16.30
C ASN A 13 23.16 21.39 15.40
N PRO A 14 23.28 21.51 14.07
CA PRO A 14 22.12 21.46 13.17
C PRO A 14 21.39 20.10 13.23
N LEU A 15 22.09 19.02 13.58
CA LEU A 15 21.50 17.69 13.72
C LEU A 15 20.71 17.50 15.03
N SER A 16 20.87 18.42 16.00
CA SER A 16 20.04 18.41 17.22
C SER A 16 18.55 18.66 16.92
N LEU A 17 18.24 19.27 15.77
CA LEU A 17 16.87 19.44 15.28
C LEU A 17 16.24 18.10 14.87
N VAL A 18 17.07 17.18 14.38
CA VAL A 18 16.64 15.85 13.94
C VAL A 18 16.59 14.95 15.16
N ARG A 19 15.43 14.92 15.81
CA ARG A 19 15.27 14.17 17.05
C ARG A 19 15.07 12.68 16.73
N PRO A 20 15.75 11.75 17.45
CA PRO A 20 15.49 10.31 17.31
C PRO A 20 14.01 9.93 17.45
N VAL A 21 13.25 10.71 18.23
CA VAL A 21 11.79 10.57 18.39
C VAL A 21 11.04 10.71 17.07
N GLN A 22 11.45 11.61 16.18
CA GLN A 22 10.80 11.80 14.88
C GLN A 22 10.98 10.59 13.97
N PHE A 23 12.19 10.02 13.93
CA PHE A 23 12.43 8.76 13.21
C PHE A 23 11.62 7.62 13.81
N GLN A 24 11.55 7.53 15.13
CA GLN A 24 10.79 6.50 15.82
C GLN A 24 9.27 6.60 15.53
N GLU A 25 8.72 7.81 15.49
CA GLU A 25 7.31 8.04 15.14
C GLU A 25 7.01 7.57 13.71
N VAL A 26 7.85 7.97 12.76
CA VAL A 26 7.72 7.57 11.34
C VAL A 26 7.91 6.06 11.18
N HIS A 27 8.90 5.47 11.85
CA HIS A 27 9.13 4.02 11.88
C HIS A 27 7.89 3.29 12.41
N ASN A 28 7.38 3.70 13.57
CA ASN A 28 6.21 3.08 14.19
C ASN A 28 4.98 3.19 13.29
N GLY A 29 4.77 4.34 12.67
CA GLY A 29 3.72 4.56 11.68
C GLY A 29 3.81 3.60 10.49
N ASN A 30 5.02 3.43 9.94
CA ASN A 30 5.25 2.49 8.83
C ASN A 30 5.08 1.03 9.25
N THR A 31 5.54 0.64 10.45
CA THR A 31 5.34 -0.70 11.00
C THR A 31 3.85 -1.02 11.19
N LEU A 32 3.07 -0.06 11.69
CA LEU A 32 1.60 -0.18 11.79
C LEU A 32 0.95 -0.30 10.41
N LEU A 33 1.39 0.51 9.45
CA LEU A 33 0.89 0.47 8.07
C LEU A 33 1.19 -0.87 7.41
N LEU A 34 2.43 -1.39 7.53
CA LEU A 34 2.82 -2.69 6.99
C LEU A 34 1.97 -3.83 7.56
N ARG A 35 1.73 -3.80 8.87
CA ARG A 35 0.85 -4.75 9.55
C ARG A 35 -0.57 -4.67 8.98
N GLU A 36 -1.10 -3.47 8.77
CA GLU A 36 -2.44 -3.26 8.26
C GLU A 36 -2.59 -3.71 6.80
N LEU A 37 -1.65 -3.35 5.93
CA LEU A 37 -1.59 -3.79 4.54
C LEU A 37 -1.57 -5.32 4.46
N THR A 38 -0.72 -5.96 5.26
CA THR A 38 -0.61 -7.42 5.34
C THR A 38 -1.90 -8.06 5.86
N ARG A 39 -2.52 -7.47 6.88
CA ARG A 39 -3.80 -7.93 7.45
C ARG A 39 -4.92 -7.85 6.42
N LYS A 40 -5.05 -6.71 5.73
CA LYS A 40 -6.06 -6.49 4.68
C LYS A 40 -5.85 -7.46 3.52
N LYS A 41 -4.61 -7.66 3.06
CA LYS A 41 -4.28 -8.65 2.02
C LYS A 41 -4.71 -10.06 2.43
N LYS A 42 -4.39 -10.49 3.65
CA LYS A 42 -4.83 -11.79 4.20
C LYS A 42 -6.36 -11.89 4.26
N SER A 43 -7.04 -10.82 4.68
CA SER A 43 -8.50 -10.76 4.74
C SER A 43 -9.14 -10.93 3.37
N ILE A 44 -8.68 -10.17 2.38
CA ILE A 44 -9.18 -10.23 1.00
C ILE A 44 -8.93 -11.61 0.39
N ARG A 45 -7.73 -12.18 0.57
CA ARG A 45 -7.41 -13.53 0.10
C ARG A 45 -8.33 -14.58 0.70
N ARG A 46 -8.69 -14.46 1.99
CA ARG A 46 -9.67 -15.36 2.63
C ARG A 46 -11.06 -15.19 2.01
N ARG A 47 -11.52 -13.96 1.80
CA ARG A 47 -12.81 -13.66 1.14
C ARG A 47 -12.87 -14.21 -0.28
N ALA A 48 -11.82 -14.02 -1.08
CA ALA A 48 -11.73 -14.54 -2.43
C ALA A 48 -11.82 -16.08 -2.47
N LYS A 49 -11.11 -16.77 -1.56
CA LYS A 49 -11.21 -18.23 -1.41
C LYS A 49 -12.62 -18.68 -1.02
N ALA A 50 -13.24 -18.01 -0.05
CA ALA A 50 -14.60 -18.32 0.38
C ALA A 50 -15.61 -18.13 -0.78
N ASN A 51 -15.53 -17.03 -1.52
CA ASN A 51 -16.37 -16.78 -2.70
C ASN A 51 -16.20 -17.86 -3.78
N ARG A 52 -14.96 -18.33 -4.00
CA ARG A 52 -14.70 -19.42 -4.96
C ARG A 52 -15.34 -20.74 -4.52
N ILE A 53 -15.27 -21.08 -3.24
CA ILE A 53 -15.90 -22.29 -2.67
C ILE A 53 -17.42 -22.18 -2.76
N LEU A 54 -17.99 -21.06 -2.31
CA LEU A 54 -19.44 -20.82 -2.33
C LEU A 54 -20.01 -20.97 -3.75
N ARG A 55 -19.28 -20.51 -4.77
CA ARG A 55 -19.70 -20.70 -6.17
C ARG A 55 -19.63 -22.14 -6.63
N LYS A 56 -18.58 -22.87 -6.25
CA LYS A 56 -18.43 -24.28 -6.62
C LYS A 56 -19.60 -25.09 -6.03
N VAL A 57 -19.94 -24.86 -4.77
CA VAL A 57 -21.05 -25.53 -4.09
C VAL A 57 -22.42 -25.06 -4.61
N GLY A 58 -22.61 -23.75 -4.78
CA GLY A 58 -23.87 -23.19 -5.30
C GLY A 58 -24.20 -23.65 -6.72
N GLY A 59 -23.18 -23.83 -7.58
CA GLY A 59 -23.34 -24.44 -8.89
C GLY A 59 -23.85 -25.88 -8.81
N CYS A 60 -23.23 -26.71 -7.97
CA CYS A 60 -23.67 -28.09 -7.74
C CYS A 60 -25.10 -28.16 -7.17
N GLY A 61 -25.42 -27.33 -6.17
CA GLY A 61 -26.75 -27.28 -5.57
C GLY A 61 -27.85 -26.92 -6.57
N LEU A 62 -27.57 -25.99 -7.48
CA LEU A 62 -28.52 -25.62 -8.54
C LEU A 62 -28.79 -26.77 -9.52
N VAL A 63 -27.76 -27.56 -9.86
CA VAL A 63 -27.92 -28.75 -10.72
C VAL A 63 -28.77 -29.81 -10.03
N VAL A 64 -28.48 -30.11 -8.76
CA VAL A 64 -29.24 -31.11 -7.98
C VAL A 64 -30.72 -30.71 -7.85
N LEU A 65 -30.98 -29.44 -7.54
CA LEU A 65 -32.35 -28.92 -7.48
C LEU A 65 -33.07 -29.03 -8.85
N HIS A 66 -32.36 -28.77 -9.95
CA HIS A 66 -32.96 -28.89 -11.27
C HIS A 66 -33.27 -30.34 -11.64
N MET A 67 -32.38 -31.29 -11.32
CA MET A 67 -32.61 -32.72 -11.59
C MET A 67 -33.79 -33.25 -10.77
N THR A 68 -33.86 -32.92 -9.49
CA THR A 68 -34.98 -33.34 -8.61
C THR A 68 -36.32 -32.76 -9.09
N LEU A 69 -36.36 -31.51 -9.53
CA LEU A 69 -37.56 -30.91 -10.13
C LEU A 69 -38.00 -31.63 -11.42
N VAL A 70 -37.06 -31.92 -12.33
CA VAL A 70 -37.38 -32.63 -13.59
C VAL A 70 -37.93 -34.03 -13.31
N VAL A 71 -37.32 -34.77 -12.39
CA VAL A 71 -37.81 -36.10 -11.99
C VAL A 71 -39.20 -36.01 -11.36
N SER A 72 -39.44 -35.06 -10.47
CA SER A 72 -40.75 -34.86 -9.83
C SER A 72 -41.85 -34.54 -10.85
N MET A 73 -41.55 -33.67 -11.82
CA MET A 73 -42.48 -33.34 -12.91
C MET A 73 -42.81 -34.55 -13.79
N LEU A 74 -41.82 -35.40 -14.08
CA LEU A 74 -42.02 -36.62 -14.87
C LEU A 74 -42.94 -37.61 -14.17
N VAL A 75 -42.74 -37.81 -12.86
CA VAL A 75 -43.60 -38.67 -12.03
C VAL A 75 -45.04 -38.17 -12.03
N ILE A 76 -45.26 -36.86 -11.82
CA ILE A 76 -46.60 -36.26 -11.87
C ILE A 76 -47.25 -36.44 -13.24
N ALA A 77 -46.51 -36.25 -14.34
CA ALA A 77 -47.03 -36.43 -15.70
C ALA A 77 -47.45 -37.89 -15.97
N LEU A 78 -46.65 -38.86 -15.53
CA LEU A 78 -46.97 -40.29 -15.66
C LEU A 78 -48.22 -40.68 -14.86
N HIS A 79 -48.37 -40.18 -13.62
CA HIS A 79 -49.56 -40.42 -12.81
C HIS A 79 -50.81 -39.69 -13.35
N SER A 80 -50.63 -38.51 -13.94
CA SER A 80 -51.74 -37.77 -14.56
C SER A 80 -52.30 -38.50 -15.79
N PHE A 81 -51.50 -39.28 -16.51
CA PHE A 81 -51.97 -40.09 -17.63
C PHE A 81 -52.87 -41.27 -17.19
N VAL A 82 -52.65 -41.79 -15.97
CA VAL A 82 -53.52 -42.80 -15.35
C VAL A 82 -54.81 -42.17 -14.78
N GLY A 83 -54.77 -40.87 -14.45
CA GLY A 83 -55.90 -40.12 -13.88
C GLY A 83 -56.89 -39.52 -14.89
N ILE A 84 -56.59 -39.50 -16.20
CA ILE A 84 -57.47 -38.90 -17.24
C ILE A 84 -58.67 -39.81 -17.64
N VAL A 85 -58.98 -40.86 -16.86
CA VAL A 85 -60.20 -41.66 -17.04
C VAL A 85 -61.28 -41.37 -15.99
N ALA A 86 -61.04 -40.49 -15.02
CA ALA A 86 -62.05 -40.10 -14.04
C ALA A 86 -62.10 -38.58 -13.80
N ALA A 87 -63.01 -37.93 -14.54
CA ALA A 87 -63.50 -36.54 -14.39
C ALA A 87 -62.60 -35.39 -14.94
N PRO A 88 -63.15 -34.55 -15.85
CA PRO A 88 -62.52 -33.29 -16.25
C PRO A 88 -63.05 -32.15 -15.37
N ALA A 89 -62.26 -31.66 -14.42
CA ALA A 89 -62.60 -30.42 -13.73
C ALA A 89 -61.36 -29.68 -13.23
N ILE A 90 -61.16 -28.51 -13.85
CA ILE A 90 -60.43 -27.34 -13.35
C ILE A 90 -58.90 -27.50 -13.38
N VAL A 91 -58.29 -26.99 -14.46
CA VAL A 91 -56.97 -26.38 -14.37
C VAL A 91 -57.12 -24.91 -14.73
N GLY A 92 -57.37 -24.12 -13.69
CA GLY A 92 -57.01 -22.72 -13.66
C GLY A 92 -55.51 -22.55 -13.44
N CYS A 93 -55.10 -21.29 -13.52
CA CYS A 93 -53.78 -20.75 -13.22
C CYS A 93 -52.77 -20.73 -14.39
N SER A 94 -52.84 -19.60 -15.09
CA SER A 94 -51.76 -18.93 -15.80
C SER A 94 -50.38 -19.04 -15.13
N SER A 95 -49.40 -19.64 -15.81
CA SER A 95 -47.98 -19.34 -15.53
C SER A 95 -47.06 -19.62 -16.71
N SER A 96 -47.46 -19.29 -17.94
CA SER A 96 -46.62 -19.42 -19.14
C SER A 96 -45.69 -18.23 -19.38
N CYS A 97 -45.17 -17.58 -18.32
CA CYS A 97 -44.35 -16.36 -18.47
C CYS A 97 -43.07 -16.28 -17.63
N LEU A 98 -42.55 -17.39 -17.09
CA LEU A 98 -41.34 -17.34 -16.25
C LEU A 98 -40.05 -17.90 -16.89
N LEU A 99 -40.10 -18.38 -18.14
CA LEU A 99 -38.94 -19.03 -18.77
C LEU A 99 -38.12 -18.11 -19.70
N ALA A 100 -38.68 -17.01 -20.21
CA ALA A 100 -37.97 -16.14 -21.16
C ALA A 100 -37.01 -15.10 -20.54
N LYS A 101 -37.04 -14.85 -19.22
CA LYS A 101 -36.18 -13.85 -18.55
C LYS A 101 -34.97 -14.42 -17.79
N LYS A 102 -34.75 -15.74 -17.78
CA LYS A 102 -33.73 -16.40 -16.93
C LYS A 102 -32.30 -16.39 -17.51
N GLY A 103 -32.12 -16.26 -18.83
CA GLY A 103 -30.79 -16.25 -19.47
C GLY A 103 -29.94 -15.03 -19.07
N LYS A 104 -30.54 -13.83 -19.08
CA LYS A 104 -29.85 -12.57 -18.70
C LYS A 104 -29.42 -12.55 -17.23
N ARG A 105 -30.24 -13.10 -16.31
CA ARG A 105 -29.91 -13.13 -14.87
C ARG A 105 -28.76 -14.07 -14.54
N ARG A 106 -28.66 -15.24 -15.20
CA ARG A 106 -27.56 -16.20 -15.00
C ARG A 106 -26.23 -15.66 -15.53
N ALA A 107 -26.23 -15.06 -16.72
CA ALA A 107 -25.02 -14.43 -17.29
C ALA A 107 -24.53 -13.28 -16.40
N SER A 108 -25.44 -12.41 -15.94
CA SER A 108 -25.12 -11.30 -15.04
C SER A 108 -24.49 -11.77 -13.72
N LEU A 109 -24.99 -12.85 -13.10
CA LEU A 109 -24.45 -13.36 -11.84
C LEU A 109 -23.04 -13.97 -12.00
N VAL A 110 -22.78 -14.63 -13.13
CA VAL A 110 -21.46 -15.20 -13.45
C VAL A 110 -20.45 -14.10 -13.76
N ILE A 111 -20.85 -13.08 -14.53
CA ILE A 111 -20.00 -11.91 -14.88
C ILE A 111 -19.68 -11.10 -13.63
N HIS A 112 -20.70 -10.68 -12.86
CA HIS A 112 -20.53 -9.93 -11.61
C HIS A 112 -19.69 -10.73 -10.62
N GLY A 113 -19.84 -12.05 -10.65
CA GLY A 113 -19.01 -12.92 -9.88
C GLY A 113 -17.53 -12.87 -10.29
N ARG A 114 -17.23 -13.12 -11.57
CA ARG A 114 -15.85 -13.13 -12.09
C ARG A 114 -15.18 -11.77 -11.85
N LEU A 115 -15.93 -10.69 -12.08
CA LEU A 115 -15.56 -9.29 -11.79
C LEU A 115 -15.13 -9.09 -10.33
N ASN A 116 -15.86 -9.68 -9.38
CA ASN A 116 -15.52 -9.56 -7.97
C ASN A 116 -14.22 -10.30 -7.61
N VAL A 117 -13.92 -11.44 -8.23
CA VAL A 117 -12.67 -12.18 -7.97
C VAL A 117 -11.46 -11.44 -8.55
N SER A 118 -11.56 -10.95 -9.79
CA SER A 118 -10.47 -10.16 -10.41
C SER A 118 -10.21 -8.87 -9.64
N LEU A 119 -11.25 -8.18 -9.17
CA LEU A 119 -11.08 -7.00 -8.31
C LEU A 119 -10.33 -7.34 -7.01
N MET A 120 -10.67 -8.45 -6.35
CA MET A 120 -9.98 -8.87 -5.11
C MET A 120 -8.52 -9.25 -5.36
N GLU A 121 -8.21 -9.86 -6.50
CA GLU A 121 -6.82 -10.16 -6.92
C GLU A 121 -6.03 -8.86 -7.17
N ARG A 122 -6.63 -7.88 -7.84
CA ARG A 122 -6.03 -6.55 -8.07
C ARG A 122 -5.75 -5.82 -6.76
N VAL A 123 -6.71 -5.75 -5.84
CA VAL A 123 -6.49 -5.14 -4.53
C VAL A 123 -5.39 -5.89 -3.77
N CYS A 124 -5.26 -7.21 -3.93
CA CYS A 124 -4.13 -7.95 -3.36
C CYS A 124 -2.78 -7.52 -3.95
N ARG A 125 -2.70 -7.23 -5.26
CA ARG A 125 -1.49 -6.71 -5.92
C ARG A 125 -1.14 -5.31 -5.43
N GLN A 126 -2.12 -4.41 -5.34
CA GLN A 126 -1.94 -3.06 -4.78
C GLN A 126 -1.40 -3.10 -3.35
N LEU A 127 -2.02 -3.92 -2.49
CA LEU A 127 -1.58 -4.12 -1.10
C LEU A 127 -0.18 -4.76 -1.01
N ASP A 128 0.20 -5.62 -1.96
CA ASP A 128 1.53 -6.22 -2.03
C ASP A 128 2.61 -5.19 -2.41
N LEU A 129 2.34 -4.38 -3.44
CA LEU A 129 3.22 -3.30 -3.87
C LEU A 129 3.42 -2.27 -2.75
N ALA A 130 2.32 -1.85 -2.11
CA ALA A 130 2.37 -0.95 -0.96
C ALA A 130 3.16 -1.56 0.20
N ALA A 131 2.91 -2.83 0.55
CA ALA A 131 3.60 -3.50 1.66
C ALA A 131 5.11 -3.65 1.41
N LYS A 132 5.53 -3.96 0.17
CA LYS A 132 6.95 -4.00 -0.22
C LYS A 132 7.61 -2.65 -0.06
N GLY A 133 6.95 -1.58 -0.54
CA GLY A 133 7.43 -0.21 -0.36
C GLY A 133 7.58 0.16 1.11
N THR A 134 6.55 -0.06 1.92
CA THR A 134 6.58 0.22 3.36
C THR A 134 7.66 -0.58 4.09
N PHE A 135 7.91 -1.84 3.71
CA PHE A 135 9.00 -2.63 4.31
C PHE A 135 10.38 -2.03 4.04
N ILE A 136 10.63 -1.55 2.82
CA ILE A 136 11.89 -0.89 2.47
C ILE A 136 12.03 0.40 3.28
N LEU A 137 10.97 1.21 3.36
CA LEU A 137 10.98 2.47 4.12
C LEU A 137 11.31 2.26 5.60
N ILE A 138 10.80 1.19 6.23
CA ILE A 138 11.13 0.87 7.63
C ILE A 138 12.64 0.71 7.81
N ASN A 139 13.29 -0.05 6.92
CA ASN A 139 14.75 -0.25 6.98
C ASN A 139 15.51 1.05 6.69
N ASP A 140 15.06 1.84 5.72
CA ASP A 140 15.67 3.14 5.41
C ASP A 140 15.61 4.08 6.63
N PHE A 141 14.47 4.13 7.33
CA PHE A 141 14.32 4.92 8.56
C PHE A 141 15.18 4.41 9.72
N ASP A 142 15.40 3.10 9.85
CA ASP A 142 16.30 2.55 10.86
C ASP A 142 17.75 2.96 10.59
N THR A 143 18.19 2.90 9.33
CA THR A 143 19.55 3.35 8.95
C THR A 143 19.71 4.85 9.14
N MET A 144 18.78 5.67 8.62
CA MET A 144 18.81 7.12 8.81
C MET A 144 18.80 7.53 10.29
N SER A 145 17.99 6.85 11.12
CA SER A 145 17.95 7.11 12.57
C SER A 145 19.29 6.82 13.25
N ARG A 146 19.96 5.72 12.86
CA ARG A 146 21.26 5.35 13.41
C ARG A 146 22.34 6.34 13.00
N LEU A 147 22.41 6.69 11.72
CA LEU A 147 23.37 7.66 11.19
C LEU A 147 23.16 9.06 11.80
N ALA A 148 21.92 9.55 11.83
CA ALA A 148 21.60 10.84 12.44
C ALA A 148 21.95 10.88 13.93
N THR A 149 21.71 9.79 14.66
CA THR A 149 22.10 9.68 16.08
C THR A 149 23.63 9.68 16.24
N SER A 150 24.34 8.92 15.40
CA SER A 150 25.81 8.84 15.40
C SER A 150 26.43 10.22 15.15
N LEU A 151 26.04 10.87 14.06
CA LEU A 151 26.50 12.20 13.69
C LEU A 151 26.16 13.25 14.76
N ASN A 152 24.97 13.19 15.35
CA ASN A 152 24.62 14.10 16.45
C ASN A 152 25.53 13.90 17.66
N ASN A 153 25.81 12.66 18.04
CA ASN A 153 26.70 12.35 19.16
C ASN A 153 28.13 12.81 18.89
N GLU A 154 28.63 12.60 17.67
CA GLU A 154 29.98 13.01 17.27
C GLU A 154 30.12 14.54 17.25
N ALA A 155 29.13 15.26 16.70
CA ALA A 155 29.12 16.72 16.71
C ALA A 155 29.05 17.29 18.15
N GLU A 156 28.27 16.68 19.05
CA GLU A 156 28.26 17.09 20.46
C GLU A 156 29.59 16.73 21.17
N HIS A 157 30.21 15.60 20.83
CA HIS A 157 31.53 15.22 21.34
C HIS A 157 32.61 16.23 20.93
N SER A 158 32.66 16.59 19.64
CA SER A 158 33.58 17.58 19.09
C SER A 158 33.40 18.96 19.72
N LYS A 159 32.17 19.34 20.08
CA LYS A 159 31.91 20.58 20.84
C LYS A 159 32.48 20.53 22.25
N VAL A 160 32.35 19.39 22.95
CA VAL A 160 32.95 19.20 24.28
C VAL A 160 34.47 19.30 24.19
N LEU A 161 35.09 18.60 23.24
CA LEU A 161 36.52 18.67 22.96
C LEU A 161 36.97 20.13 22.67
N SER A 162 36.21 20.84 21.84
CA SER A 162 36.50 22.23 21.52
C SER A 162 36.40 23.16 22.74
N ALA A 163 35.40 22.96 23.60
CA ALA A 163 35.26 23.70 24.85
C ALA A 163 36.41 23.40 25.82
N MET A 164 36.89 22.15 25.88
CA MET A 164 38.06 21.75 26.67
C MET A 164 39.33 22.44 26.19
N CYS A 165 39.57 22.52 24.87
CA CYS A 165 40.70 23.26 24.29
C CYS A 165 40.68 24.75 24.68
N VAL A 166 39.51 25.38 24.63
CA VAL A 166 39.36 26.80 24.97
C VAL A 166 39.65 27.04 26.46
N ARG A 167 39.22 26.13 27.35
CA ARG A 167 39.46 26.23 28.80
C ARG A 167 40.91 25.96 29.18
N ASN A 168 41.57 25.05 28.48
CA ASN A 168 42.94 24.60 28.77
C ASN A 168 43.97 25.14 27.77
N ASN A 169 43.76 26.36 27.27
CA ASN A 169 44.56 26.97 26.19
C ASN A 169 46.07 27.18 26.50
N LYS A 170 46.50 26.87 27.73
CA LYS A 170 47.91 26.90 28.16
C LYS A 170 48.57 25.52 28.21
N ASN A 171 47.81 24.44 28.02
CA ASN A 171 48.32 23.06 28.06
C ASN A 171 48.51 22.56 26.63
N GLU A 172 49.71 22.78 26.08
CA GLU A 172 50.05 22.50 24.68
C GLU A 172 49.94 21.01 24.32
N GLU A 173 50.31 20.10 25.23
CA GLU A 173 50.20 18.66 24.98
C GLU A 173 48.74 18.19 24.95
N LEU A 174 47.91 18.70 25.87
CA LEU A 174 46.47 18.42 25.83
C LEU A 174 45.82 18.97 24.55
N LEU A 175 46.20 20.18 24.14
CA LEU A 175 45.72 20.78 22.89
C LEU A 175 46.10 19.92 21.68
N ARG A 176 47.33 19.43 21.63
CA ARG A 176 47.81 18.56 20.54
C ARG A 176 47.02 17.26 20.46
N LEU A 177 46.75 16.63 21.60
CA LEU A 177 45.94 15.41 21.69
C LEU A 177 44.50 15.65 21.21
N VAL A 178 43.85 16.73 21.67
CA VAL A 178 42.46 17.02 21.31
C VAL A 178 42.34 17.43 19.84
N VAL A 179 43.28 18.20 19.29
CA VAL A 179 43.28 18.55 17.86
C VAL A 179 43.45 17.29 17.01
N ARG A 180 44.32 16.35 17.42
CA ARG A 180 44.49 15.08 16.72
C ARG A 180 43.19 14.27 16.71
N GLU A 181 42.54 14.15 17.87
CA GLU A 181 41.25 13.45 18.00
C GLU A 181 40.18 14.08 17.08
N LEU A 182 40.05 15.41 17.07
CA LEU A 182 39.11 16.12 16.19
C LEU A 182 39.40 15.85 14.71
N CYS A 183 40.67 15.89 14.29
CA CYS A 183 41.04 15.60 12.90
C CYS A 183 40.80 14.13 12.52
N ASP A 184 40.99 13.19 13.45
CA ASP A 184 40.77 11.77 13.20
C ASP A 184 39.25 11.46 13.04
N HIS A 185 38.38 12.16 13.77
CA HIS A 185 36.92 12.02 13.65
C HIS A 185 36.30 12.72 12.43
N ASP A 186 36.92 13.79 11.92
CA ASP A 186 36.39 14.57 10.79
C ASP A 186 36.14 13.70 9.54
N ALA A 187 37.03 12.76 9.22
CA ALA A 187 36.88 11.90 8.04
C ALA A 187 35.69 10.92 8.19
N CYS A 188 35.57 10.28 9.35
CA CYS A 188 34.46 9.38 9.66
C CYS A 188 33.12 10.13 9.70
N TYR A 189 33.13 11.35 10.24
CA TYR A 189 31.95 12.22 10.28
C TYR A 189 31.47 12.58 8.88
N LEU A 190 32.38 12.96 7.98
CA LEU A 190 32.04 13.29 6.59
C LEU A 190 31.52 12.06 5.82
N GLU A 191 32.11 10.89 6.02
CA GLU A 191 31.64 9.63 5.43
C GLU A 191 30.21 9.29 5.90
N GLN A 192 29.95 9.36 7.22
CA GLN A 192 28.61 9.13 7.77
C GLN A 192 27.58 10.16 7.29
N LEU A 193 28.01 11.40 7.07
CA LEU A 193 27.14 12.47 6.58
C LEU A 193 26.75 12.24 5.11
N GLU A 194 27.71 11.80 4.28
CA GLU A 194 27.46 11.39 2.89
C GLU A 194 26.53 10.17 2.85
N GLU A 195 26.76 9.16 3.71
CA GLU A 195 25.89 7.99 3.82
C GLU A 195 24.45 8.38 4.24
N LEU A 196 24.31 9.33 5.18
CA LEU A 196 23.00 9.84 5.59
C LEU A 196 22.29 10.56 4.42
N GLU A 197 23.01 11.40 3.68
CA GLU A 197 22.48 12.08 2.50
C GLU A 197 21.99 11.08 1.46
N GLU A 198 22.79 10.06 1.14
CA GLU A 198 22.43 9.00 0.21
C GLU A 198 21.15 8.28 0.65
N HIS A 199 21.05 7.88 1.92
CA HIS A 199 19.86 7.20 2.44
C HIS A 199 18.61 8.07 2.43
N VAL A 200 18.74 9.39 2.62
CA VAL A 200 17.62 10.33 2.47
C VAL A 200 17.14 10.34 1.02
N TYR A 201 18.05 10.43 0.04
CA TYR A 201 17.68 10.36 -1.38
C TYR A 201 17.05 9.04 -1.77
N LEU A 202 17.63 7.91 -1.33
CA LEU A 202 17.10 6.57 -1.57
C LEU A 202 15.70 6.41 -0.97
N CYS A 203 15.47 6.91 0.24
CA CYS A 203 14.15 6.88 0.87
C CYS A 203 13.10 7.63 0.03
N PHE A 204 13.40 8.87 -0.39
CA PHE A 204 12.50 9.63 -1.27
C PHE A 204 12.26 8.93 -2.60
N HIS A 205 13.30 8.33 -3.19
CA HIS A 205 13.18 7.55 -4.40
C HIS A 205 12.25 6.35 -4.20
N THR A 206 12.40 5.61 -3.10
CA THR A 206 11.54 4.48 -2.71
C THR A 206 10.09 4.92 -2.50
N ILE A 207 9.84 6.05 -1.82
CA ILE A 207 8.48 6.61 -1.64
C ILE A 207 7.85 6.88 -3.01
N ASN A 208 8.55 7.61 -3.86
CA ASN A 208 8.03 8.01 -5.17
C ASN A 208 7.80 6.79 -6.07
N ARG A 209 8.73 5.83 -6.07
CA ARG A 209 8.61 4.58 -6.82
C ARG A 209 7.45 3.73 -6.33
N SER A 210 7.30 3.56 -5.01
CA SER A 210 6.20 2.78 -4.43
C SER A 210 4.85 3.40 -4.74
N ARG A 211 4.72 4.73 -4.63
CA ARG A 211 3.52 5.47 -5.01
C ARG A 211 3.17 5.26 -6.48
N ARG A 212 4.14 5.39 -7.38
CA ARG A 212 3.93 5.14 -8.83
C ARG A 212 3.44 3.73 -9.10
N PHE A 213 4.05 2.70 -8.50
CA PHE A 213 3.60 1.31 -8.71
C PHE A 213 2.19 1.06 -8.21
N VAL A 214 1.84 1.60 -7.03
CA VAL A 214 0.47 1.48 -6.51
C VAL A 214 -0.53 2.20 -7.42
N MET A 215 -0.21 3.42 -7.87
CA MET A 215 -1.08 4.19 -8.78
C MET A 215 -1.26 3.51 -10.14
N GLN A 216 -0.19 2.98 -10.72
CA GLN A 216 -0.26 2.21 -11.98
C GLN A 216 -1.18 1.00 -11.83
N GLU A 217 -1.05 0.24 -10.75
CA GLU A 217 -1.93 -0.92 -10.50
C GLU A 217 -3.40 -0.52 -10.23
N MET A 218 -3.64 0.70 -9.73
CA MET A 218 -4.98 1.27 -9.61
C MET A 218 -5.56 1.62 -10.99
N MET A 219 -4.81 2.37 -11.80
CA MET A 219 -5.21 2.81 -13.15
C MET A 219 -5.43 1.65 -14.12
N ILE A 220 -4.57 0.62 -14.08
CA ILE A 220 -4.65 -0.57 -14.95
C ILE A 220 -6.03 -1.23 -14.94
N GLY A 221 -6.83 -1.05 -13.90
CA GLY A 221 -8.23 -1.45 -14.04
C GLY A 221 -9.25 -0.47 -13.52
N GLU A 222 -8.94 0.82 -13.63
CA GLU A 222 -9.96 1.74 -14.12
C GLU A 222 -10.16 1.49 -15.63
N GLU A 223 -9.08 1.26 -16.38
CA GLU A 223 -9.12 0.95 -17.82
C GLU A 223 -9.78 -0.41 -18.16
N GLU A 224 -9.46 -1.50 -17.44
CA GLU A 224 -10.12 -2.82 -17.61
C GLU A 224 -11.63 -2.81 -17.30
N PHE A 225 -12.16 -1.80 -16.61
CA PHE A 225 -13.57 -1.73 -16.20
C PHE A 225 -14.38 -0.58 -16.82
N GLY A 226 -13.79 0.20 -17.72
CA GLY A 226 -14.51 1.09 -18.64
C GLY A 226 -15.56 1.98 -17.97
N PHE A 227 -15.12 2.94 -17.17
CA PHE A 227 -15.99 4.07 -16.81
C PHE A 227 -15.74 5.17 -17.85
N GLU A 228 -16.61 5.27 -18.86
CA GLU A 228 -16.64 6.39 -19.81
C GLU A 228 -16.97 7.68 -19.06
N GLY A 229 -15.94 8.36 -18.55
CA GLY A 229 -16.01 9.75 -18.13
C GLY A 229 -16.02 10.62 -19.38
N LYS A 230 -17.15 11.27 -19.67
CA LYS A 230 -17.24 12.30 -20.71
C LYS A 230 -16.29 13.44 -20.37
N GLU A 231 -15.21 13.59 -21.14
CA GLU A 231 -14.43 14.83 -21.16
C GLU A 231 -15.28 15.94 -21.80
N GLU A 232 -15.64 16.92 -20.97
CA GLU A 232 -16.21 18.18 -21.41
C GLU A 232 -15.07 19.04 -21.98
N LYS A 233 -15.07 19.22 -23.31
CA LYS A 233 -14.12 20.10 -24.00
C LYS A 233 -14.29 21.54 -23.54
N VAL A 234 -13.34 22.04 -22.76
CA VAL A 234 -13.13 23.47 -22.55
C VAL A 234 -12.67 24.07 -23.88
N LYS A 235 -13.41 25.08 -24.36
CA LYS A 235 -13.07 25.85 -25.56
C LYS A 235 -11.87 26.75 -25.26
N ASP A 236 -10.84 26.65 -26.08
CA ASP A 236 -9.74 27.61 -26.16
C ASP A 236 -10.31 29.01 -26.46
N TYR A 237 -9.90 29.98 -25.65
CA TYR A 237 -10.03 31.39 -25.96
C TYR A 237 -8.83 31.79 -26.81
N ASP A 238 -9.09 32.00 -28.09
CA ASP A 238 -8.14 32.56 -29.05
C ASP A 238 -7.97 34.06 -28.73
N GLY A 239 -6.79 34.42 -28.23
CA GLY A 239 -6.39 35.79 -27.96
C GLY A 239 -5.74 36.39 -29.20
N ASP A 240 -6.56 36.96 -30.07
CA ASP A 240 -6.13 37.92 -31.09
C ASP A 240 -5.61 39.18 -30.40
N SER A 241 -4.37 39.57 -30.71
CA SER A 241 -3.93 40.96 -30.60
C SER A 241 -2.77 41.18 -31.57
N LYS A 242 -3.12 41.49 -32.81
CA LYS A 242 -2.36 42.46 -33.60
C LYS A 242 -2.68 43.85 -33.08
N ASP A 243 -1.65 44.56 -32.62
CA ASP A 243 -1.24 45.91 -33.04
C ASP A 243 -0.20 46.47 -32.05
#